data_AF-A0A2M8Q7U3-F1
#
_entry.id   AF-A0A2M8Q7U3-F1
#
_cell.length_a   1.000
_cell.length_b   1.000
_cell.length_c   1.000
_cell.angle_alpha   90.00
_cell.angle_beta   90.00
_cell.angle_gamma   90.00
#
_symmetry.space_group_name_H-M   'P 1'
#
loop_
_entity.id
_entity.type
_entity.pdbx_description
1 polymer ?
#
loop_
_entity_poly.entity_id
_entity_poly.type
_entity_poly.pdbx_seq_one_letter_code
_entity_poly.pdbx_strand_id
1 'polypeptide(L)'
;YPEERVWIVLNRAGINGGVSKDDIEARLHVHIRHTIPDDQPLVSLSINRGVPLYLSHRRSAVARAIEEFAAMFVAGTTKQAVKTDHPVEAPAQPSSNPLSRMFRRFSSAGAAR
;
A
#
# COMPACT_ATOMS: atom_id res chain seq x y z
N TYR A 1 -10.92 -19.22 -2.14
CA TYR A 1 -9.60 -18.80 -1.63
C TYR A 1 -9.71 -18.55 -0.14
N PRO A 2 -8.68 -18.84 0.68
CA PRO A 2 -8.73 -18.53 2.10
C PRO A 2 -8.83 -17.02 2.32
N GLU A 3 -9.71 -16.59 3.22
CA GLU A 3 -9.99 -15.16 3.52
C GLU A 3 -8.75 -14.39 4.00
N GLU A 4 -7.77 -15.11 4.55
CA GLU A 4 -6.49 -14.57 5.00
C GLU A 4 -5.66 -13.97 3.85
N ARG A 5 -5.88 -14.42 2.61
CA ARG A 5 -5.09 -14.04 1.43
C ARG A 5 -5.82 -13.11 0.48
N VAL A 6 -7.15 -13.04 0.55
CA VAL A 6 -7.98 -12.27 -0.37
C VAL A 6 -9.03 -11.49 0.40
N TRP A 7 -9.00 -10.17 0.28
CA TRP A 7 -10.04 -9.31 0.83
C TRP A 7 -10.96 -8.84 -0.28
N ILE A 8 -12.26 -8.93 -0.03
CA ILE A 8 -13.29 -8.44 -0.94
C ILE A 8 -13.77 -7.08 -0.45
N VAL A 9 -13.76 -6.11 -1.36
CA VAL A 9 -14.29 -4.76 -1.15
C VAL A 9 -15.44 -4.55 -2.11
N LEU A 10 -16.62 -4.26 -1.57
CA LEU A 10 -17.78 -3.93 -2.39
C LEU A 10 -17.75 -2.44 -2.73
N ASN A 11 -17.46 -2.13 -3.98
CA ASN A 11 -17.56 -0.77 -4.49
C ASN A 11 -18.99 -0.43 -4.90
N ARG A 12 -19.36 0.85 -4.83
CA ARG A 12 -20.71 1.37 -5.16
C ARG A 12 -21.83 0.69 -4.36
N ALA A 13 -21.59 0.48 -3.08
CA ALA A 13 -22.57 -0.10 -2.18
C ALA A 13 -23.81 0.80 -2.07
N GLY A 14 -24.99 0.18 -2.03
CA GLY A 14 -26.26 0.90 -1.90
C GLY A 14 -26.78 1.56 -3.17
N ILE A 15 -26.23 1.21 -4.35
CA ILE A 15 -26.75 1.70 -5.63
C ILE A 15 -28.22 1.29 -5.81
N ASN A 16 -29.05 2.21 -6.31
CA ASN A 16 -30.46 1.95 -6.61
C ASN A 16 -30.60 0.81 -7.63
N GLY A 17 -31.45 -0.17 -7.31
CA GLY A 17 -31.59 -1.39 -8.12
C GLY A 17 -30.41 -2.35 -8.05
N GLY A 18 -29.45 -2.10 -7.15
CA GLY A 18 -28.32 -2.99 -6.89
C GLY A 18 -28.69 -4.19 -6.02
N VAL A 19 -27.76 -5.15 -5.95
CA VAL A 19 -27.85 -6.30 -5.04
C VAL A 19 -27.35 -5.89 -3.66
N SER A 20 -28.04 -6.32 -2.60
CA SER A 20 -27.65 -6.01 -1.22
C SER A 20 -26.33 -6.70 -0.86
N LYS A 21 -25.63 -6.17 0.15
CA LYS A 21 -24.41 -6.78 0.68
C LYS A 21 -24.66 -8.24 1.10
N ASP A 22 -25.72 -8.46 1.88
CA ASP A 22 -26.07 -9.76 2.44
C ASP A 22 -26.38 -10.78 1.34
N ASP A 23 -27.07 -10.33 0.29
CA ASP A 23 -27.40 -11.13 -0.88
C ASP A 23 -26.17 -11.56 -1.68
N ILE A 24 -25.15 -10.70 -1.75
CA ILE A 24 -23.87 -10.99 -2.41
C ILE A 24 -23.08 -12.00 -1.56
N GLU A 25 -22.95 -11.76 -0.25
CA GLU A 25 -22.23 -12.66 0.66
C GLU A 25 -22.84 -14.06 0.66
N ALA A 26 -24.17 -14.16 0.73
CA ALA A 26 -24.90 -15.43 0.73
C ALA A 26 -24.73 -16.22 -0.57
N ARG A 27 -24.75 -15.55 -1.73
CA ARG A 27 -24.68 -16.20 -3.05
C ARG A 27 -23.26 -16.58 -3.46
N LEU A 28 -22.27 -15.76 -3.10
CA LEU A 28 -20.88 -16.00 -3.46
C LEU A 28 -20.14 -16.81 -2.39
N HIS A 29 -20.74 -17.03 -1.22
CA HIS A 29 -20.13 -17.69 -0.06
C HIS A 29 -18.80 -17.03 0.32
N VAL A 30 -18.79 -15.70 0.35
CA VAL A 30 -17.62 -14.88 0.70
C VAL A 30 -18.01 -13.78 1.67
N HIS A 31 -17.07 -13.33 2.47
CA HIS A 31 -17.26 -12.17 3.33
C HIS A 31 -16.74 -10.88 2.69
N ILE A 32 -17.58 -9.84 2.67
CA ILE A 32 -17.22 -8.50 2.22
C ILE A 32 -16.63 -7.74 3.42
N ARG A 33 -15.31 -7.53 3.37
CA ARG A 33 -14.55 -6.91 4.45
C ARG A 33 -14.80 -5.41 4.58
N HIS A 34 -15.03 -4.72 3.46
CA HIS A 34 -15.31 -3.28 3.46
C HIS A 34 -16.21 -2.87 2.31
N THR A 35 -16.88 -1.73 2.45
CA THR A 35 -17.76 -1.18 1.42
C THR A 35 -17.36 0.27 1.11
N ILE A 36 -17.47 0.65 -0.17
CA ILE A 36 -17.36 2.04 -0.62
C ILE A 36 -18.74 2.44 -1.13
N PRO A 37 -19.38 3.49 -0.58
CA PRO A 37 -20.73 3.88 -0.97
C PRO A 37 -20.79 4.42 -2.40
N ASP A 38 -21.96 4.36 -3.03
CA ASP A 38 -22.19 4.99 -4.33
C ASP A 38 -22.28 6.52 -4.19
N ASP A 39 -21.48 7.24 -4.99
CA ASP A 39 -21.58 8.69 -5.21
C ASP A 39 -21.07 9.01 -6.61
N GLN A 40 -21.82 8.56 -7.61
CA GLN A 40 -21.43 8.67 -9.02
C GLN A 40 -21.12 10.11 -9.46
N PRO A 41 -21.90 11.15 -9.10
CA PRO A 41 -21.61 12.52 -9.50
C PRO A 41 -20.27 13.01 -8.96
N LEU A 42 -19.99 12.78 -7.67
CA LEU A 42 -18.75 13.22 -7.03
C LEU A 42 -17.52 12.51 -7.61
N VAL A 43 -17.62 11.18 -7.79
CA VAL A 43 -16.54 10.36 -8.37
C VAL A 43 -16.24 10.81 -9.80
N SER A 44 -17.27 11.02 -10.62
CA SER A 44 -17.11 11.48 -12.00
C SER A 44 -16.46 12.86 -12.06
N LEU A 45 -16.83 13.76 -11.16
CA LEU A 45 -16.25 15.09 -11.05
C LEU A 45 -14.75 15.05 -10.75
N SER A 46 -14.33 14.20 -9.81
CA SER A 46 -12.93 14.00 -9.45
C SER A 46 -12.10 13.47 -10.62
N ILE A 47 -12.62 12.44 -11.31
CA ILE A 47 -11.97 11.85 -12.49
C ILE A 47 -11.80 12.88 -13.59
N ASN A 48 -12.89 13.59 -13.95
CA ASN A 48 -12.89 14.55 -15.05
C ASN A 48 -11.99 15.77 -14.79
N ARG A 49 -11.78 16.12 -13.52
CA ARG A 49 -10.85 17.20 -13.11
C ARG A 49 -9.42 16.73 -12.94
N GLY A 50 -9.17 15.42 -12.90
CA GLY A 50 -7.85 14.86 -12.60
C GLY A 50 -7.38 15.11 -11.16
N VAL A 51 -8.30 15.37 -10.23
CA VAL A 51 -7.96 15.63 -8.82
C VAL A 51 -8.58 14.54 -7.94
N PRO A 52 -7.78 13.71 -7.24
CA PRO A 52 -8.29 12.63 -6.39
C PRO A 52 -9.35 13.08 -5.36
N LEU A 53 -10.34 12.22 -5.10
CA LEU A 53 -11.44 12.48 -4.16
C LEU A 53 -10.96 12.81 -2.75
N TYR A 54 -9.91 12.12 -2.29
CA TYR A 54 -9.34 12.35 -0.96
C TYR A 54 -8.78 13.78 -0.80
N LEU A 55 -8.21 14.35 -1.87
CA LEU A 55 -7.66 15.70 -1.87
C LEU A 55 -8.74 16.76 -2.07
N SER A 56 -9.70 16.52 -2.96
CA SER A 56 -10.72 17.53 -3.32
C SER A 56 -11.92 17.55 -2.37
N HIS A 57 -12.36 16.39 -1.88
CA HIS A 57 -13.60 16.22 -1.11
C HIS A 57 -13.41 15.28 0.07
N ARG A 58 -12.38 15.53 0.90
CA ARG A 58 -11.99 14.66 2.04
C ARG A 58 -13.12 14.28 3.00
N ARG A 59 -14.16 15.12 3.12
CA ARG A 59 -15.30 14.90 4.03
C ARG A 59 -16.43 14.05 3.41
N SER A 60 -16.35 13.70 2.13
CA SER A 60 -17.37 12.87 1.48
C SER A 60 -17.38 11.45 2.06
N ALA A 61 -18.52 10.76 1.95
CA ALA A 61 -18.66 9.39 2.42
C ALA A 61 -17.69 8.44 1.68
N VAL A 62 -17.48 8.64 0.37
CA VAL A 62 -16.52 7.87 -0.44
C VAL A 62 -15.09 8.08 0.04
N ALA A 63 -14.68 9.35 0.28
CA ALA A 63 -13.32 9.64 0.73
C ALA A 63 -13.04 9.06 2.13
N ARG A 64 -14.02 9.14 3.04
CA ARG A 64 -13.94 8.54 4.38
C ARG A 64 -13.85 7.02 4.31
N ALA A 65 -14.69 6.37 3.50
CA ALA A 65 -14.64 4.92 3.33
C ALA A 65 -13.28 4.45 2.78
N ILE A 66 -12.67 5.21 1.86
CA ILE A 66 -11.32 4.93 1.35
C ILE A 66 -10.27 5.10 2.47
N GLU A 67 -10.38 6.15 3.29
CA GLU A 67 -9.48 6.40 4.41
C GLU A 67 -9.56 5.29 5.48
N GLU A 68 -10.77 4.85 5.82
CA GLU A 68 -11.02 3.72 6.73
C GLU A 68 -10.44 2.42 6.17
N PHE A 69 -10.61 2.18 4.86
CA PHE A 69 -10.01 1.03 4.19
C PHE A 69 -8.49 1.04 4.27
N ALA A 70 -7.87 2.19 4.00
CA ALA A 70 -6.42 2.35 4.10
C ALA A 70 -5.92 2.12 5.54
N ALA A 71 -6.63 2.62 6.55
CA ALA A 71 -6.29 2.43 7.95
C ALA A 71 -6.28 0.95 8.37
N MET A 72 -7.17 0.12 7.81
CA MET A 72 -7.18 -1.32 8.05
C MET A 72 -5.91 -2.02 7.56
N PHE A 73 -5.32 -1.58 6.44
CA PHE A 73 -4.04 -2.12 5.98
C PHE A 73 -2.90 -1.73 6.90
N VAL A 74 -2.84 -0.46 7.30
CA VAL A 74 -1.78 0.05 8.19
C VAL A 74 -1.78 -0.74 9.51
N ALA A 75 -2.96 -0.97 10.09
CA ALA A 75 -3.12 -1.76 11.30
C ALA A 75 -2.69 -3.24 11.12
N GLY A 76 -2.91 -3.82 9.93
CA GLY A 76 -2.52 -5.19 9.60
C GLY A 76 -1.03 -5.36 9.29
N THR A 77 -0.37 -4.34 8.72
CA THR A 77 1.05 -4.39 8.35
C THR A 77 2.02 -4.42 9.53
N THR A 78 1.61 -3.97 10.73
CA THR A 78 2.48 -3.97 11.92
C THR A 78 2.86 -5.38 12.40
N LYS A 79 2.16 -6.44 11.96
CA LYS A 79 2.46 -7.84 12.35
C LYS A 79 3.21 -8.67 11.30
N GLN A 80 3.38 -8.18 10.07
CA GLN A 80 4.19 -8.86 9.07
C GLN A 80 5.58 -8.21 8.99
N ALA A 81 6.37 -8.36 10.06
CA ALA A 81 7.81 -8.36 9.87
C ALA A 81 8.11 -9.56 8.97
N VAL A 82 8.48 -9.28 7.73
CA VAL A 82 8.95 -10.28 6.76
C VAL A 82 10.05 -11.07 7.46
N LYS A 83 9.75 -12.30 7.87
CA LYS A 83 10.79 -13.28 8.18
C LYS A 83 11.44 -13.62 6.84
N THR A 84 12.46 -12.86 6.48
CA THR A 84 13.41 -13.29 5.46
C THR A 84 14.15 -14.50 6.03
N ASP A 85 13.60 -15.68 5.81
CA ASP A 85 14.33 -16.95 5.92
C ASP A 85 15.28 -17.05 4.72
N HIS A 86 16.25 -16.14 4.66
CA HIS A 86 17.47 -16.40 3.91
C HIS A 86 18.40 -17.18 4.85
N PRO A 87 18.84 -18.40 4.48
CA PRO A 87 19.94 -19.03 5.18
C PRO A 87 21.11 -18.05 5.20
N VAL A 88 21.52 -17.67 6.40
CA VAL A 88 22.70 -16.85 6.64
C VAL A 88 23.91 -17.66 6.21
N GLU A 89 24.34 -17.48 4.96
CA GLU A 89 25.68 -17.84 4.55
C GLU A 89 26.62 -16.76 5.09
N ALA A 90 27.35 -17.10 6.15
CA ALA A 90 28.40 -16.26 6.70
C ALA A 90 29.58 -16.21 5.71
N PRO A 91 30.15 -15.01 5.49
CA PRO A 91 31.56 -14.90 5.86
C PRO A 91 31.95 -13.56 6.51
N ALA A 92 32.82 -13.70 7.52
CA ALA A 92 33.89 -12.81 8.01
C ALA A 92 33.68 -11.27 8.08
N GLN A 93 33.79 -10.73 9.29
CA GLN A 93 34.16 -9.32 9.57
C GLN A 93 35.69 -9.12 9.41
N PRO A 94 36.28 -7.89 9.44
CA PRO A 94 35.68 -6.56 9.54
C PRO A 94 36.21 -5.50 8.52
N SER A 95 35.50 -4.37 8.48
CA SER A 95 35.98 -3.01 8.16
C SER A 95 36.65 -2.75 6.79
N SER A 96 35.91 -2.09 5.90
CA SER A 96 36.46 -0.92 5.20
C SER A 96 35.33 -0.05 4.65
N ASN A 97 35.21 1.16 5.18
CA ASN A 97 34.29 2.20 4.76
C ASN A 97 34.45 2.46 3.23
N PRO A 98 33.37 2.38 2.42
CA PRO A 98 33.45 2.43 0.95
C PRO A 98 33.97 3.77 0.40
N LEU A 99 34.00 4.82 1.22
CA LEU A 99 34.53 6.15 0.87
C LEU A 99 36.07 6.24 0.93
N SER A 100 36.76 5.28 1.53
CA SER A 100 38.22 5.34 1.72
C SER A 100 39.05 4.98 0.48
N ARG A 101 38.43 4.35 -0.54
CA ARG A 101 39.12 3.98 -1.79
C ARG A 101 39.29 5.13 -2.78
N MET A 102 38.61 6.26 -2.57
CA MET A 102 38.59 7.35 -3.55
C MET A 102 39.73 8.38 -3.38
N PHE A 103 40.46 8.36 -2.26
CA PHE A 103 41.49 9.37 -1.96
C PHE A 103 42.94 8.86 -1.96
N ARG A 104 43.19 7.56 -2.22
CA ARG A 104 44.56 7.01 -2.17
C ARG A 104 45.29 7.01 -3.52
N ARG A 105 44.81 7.76 -4.52
CA ARG A 105 45.41 7.79 -5.88
C ARG A 105 46.02 9.13 -6.32
N PHE A 106 46.28 10.05 -5.38
CA PHE A 106 46.89 11.36 -5.69
C PHE A 106 48.14 11.73 -4.90
N SER A 107 48.83 10.79 -4.25
CA SER A 107 50.15 11.07 -3.66
C SER A 107 51.16 9.98 -3.99
N SER A 108 51.71 10.05 -5.21
CA SER A 108 53.01 9.46 -5.56
C SER A 108 53.57 10.12 -6.84
N ALA A 109 54.10 11.34 -6.73
CA ALA A 109 55.05 11.88 -7.70
C ALA A 109 55.81 13.09 -7.14
N GLY A 110 57.07 12.85 -6.73
CA GLY A 110 58.20 13.73 -7.02
C GLY A 110 58.49 14.90 -6.08
N ALA A 111 59.50 14.74 -5.21
CA ALA A 111 60.45 15.81 -4.91
C ALA A 111 61.76 15.19 -4.37
N ALA A 112 62.64 14.81 -5.31
CA ALA A 112 64.06 14.63 -5.04
C ALA A 112 64.82 15.35 -6.16
N ARG A 113 65.18 16.62 -5.88
CA ARG A 113 66.38 17.33 -6.33
C ARG A 113 66.37 18.74 -5.76
#